data_AF-A0A2K4XAV0-F1
#
_entry.id   AF-A0A2K4XAV0-F1
#
_cell.length_a   1.000
_cell.length_b   1.000
_cell.length_c   1.000
_cell.angle_alpha   90.00
_cell.angle_beta   90.00
_cell.angle_gamma   90.00
#
_symmetry.space_group_name_H-M   'P 1'
#
loop_
_entity.id
_entity.type
_entity.pdbx_description
1 polymer ?
#
loop_
_entity_poly.entity_id
_entity_poly.type
_entity_poly.pdbx_seq_one_letter_code
_entity_poly.pdbx_strand_id
1 'polypeptide(L)'
;MSNDSYFSKNLLNKQVLVSAILTAYKNLLWPLVGIGLPIVLFGLNGSHFEKAVFFIVITIGLFIPYLILCFVIHKSSLKTKEDKDKFYSLSPVDRGKVIGDELSGWW
;
A
#
# COMPACT_ATOMS: atom_id res chain seq x y z
N MET A 1 -29.22 -9.26 7.25
CA MET A 1 -27.79 -9.08 7.62
C MET A 1 -27.12 -8.39 6.46
N SER A 2 -26.70 -7.12 6.60
CA SER A 2 -25.90 -6.50 5.54
C SER A 2 -24.63 -7.32 5.40
N ASN A 3 -24.40 -7.84 4.18
CA ASN A 3 -23.14 -8.46 3.82
C ASN A 3 -22.12 -7.32 3.72
N ASP A 4 -21.66 -6.83 4.88
CA ASP A 4 -20.65 -5.78 4.92
C ASP A 4 -19.41 -6.32 4.22
N SER A 5 -19.20 -5.85 2.99
CA SER A 5 -18.14 -6.35 2.13
C SER A 5 -16.78 -6.09 2.78
N TYR A 6 -15.79 -6.95 2.53
CA TYR A 6 -14.42 -6.76 3.01
C TYR A 6 -13.92 -5.31 2.81
N PHE A 7 -14.28 -4.71 1.66
CA PHE A 7 -13.93 -3.34 1.35
C PHE A 7 -14.68 -2.32 2.21
N SER A 8 -15.95 -2.52 2.54
CA SER A 8 -16.65 -1.58 3.43
C SER A 8 -16.06 -1.61 4.85
N LYS A 9 -15.67 -2.78 5.36
CA LYS A 9 -15.09 -2.92 6.70
C LYS A 9 -13.69 -2.33 6.83
N ASN A 10 -12.91 -2.34 5.75
CA ASN A 10 -11.49 -1.97 5.78
C ASN A 10 -11.19 -0.65 5.04
N LEU A 11 -11.76 -0.39 3.86
CA LEU A 11 -11.54 0.88 3.14
C LEU A 11 -12.29 2.05 3.76
N LEU A 12 -13.49 1.85 4.30
CA LEU A 12 -14.25 2.92 4.95
C LEU A 12 -13.81 3.17 6.39
N ASN A 13 -13.05 2.24 6.98
CA ASN A 13 -12.44 2.45 8.28
C ASN A 13 -11.16 3.27 8.13
N LYS A 14 -11.23 4.56 8.49
CA LYS A 14 -10.12 5.50 8.36
C LYS A 14 -8.83 5.02 9.03
N GLN A 15 -8.91 4.35 10.18
CA GLN A 15 -7.72 3.85 10.87
C GLN A 15 -7.04 2.72 10.10
N VAL A 16 -7.84 1.78 9.56
CA VAL A 16 -7.34 0.69 8.71
C VAL A 16 -6.74 1.26 7.43
N LEU A 17 -7.46 2.15 6.74
CA LEU A 17 -7.01 2.75 5.48
C LEU A 17 -5.71 3.55 5.65
N VAL A 18 -5.64 4.44 6.65
CA VAL A 18 -4.44 5.25 6.90
C VAL A 18 -3.26 4.36 7.25
N SER A 19 -3.47 3.34 8.10
CA SER A 19 -2.38 2.43 8.45
C SER A 19 -1.91 1.61 7.25
N ALA A 20 -2.83 1.14 6.39
CA ALA A 20 -2.48 0.44 5.15
C ALA A 20 -1.70 1.34 4.17
N ILE A 21 -2.13 2.59 3.99
CA ILE A 21 -1.42 3.58 3.18
C ILE A 21 0.00 3.79 3.70
N LEU A 22 0.16 4.02 5.01
CA LEU A 22 1.47 4.30 5.60
C LEU A 22 2.42 3.09 5.51
N THR A 23 1.92 1.89 5.75
CA THR A 23 2.73 0.66 5.63
C THR A 23 3.12 0.41 4.18
N ALA A 24 2.15 0.44 3.25
CA ALA A 24 2.40 0.25 1.83
C ALA A 24 3.38 1.31 1.29
N TYR A 25 3.23 2.57 1.73
CA TYR A 25 4.11 3.66 1.31
C TYR A 25 5.53 3.43 1.78
N LYS A 26 5.73 3.03 3.04
CA LYS A 26 7.07 2.71 3.58
C LYS A 26 7.73 1.57 2.79
N ASN A 27 6.97 0.52 2.47
CA ASN A 27 7.47 -0.62 1.71
C ASN A 27 7.88 -0.24 0.28
N LEU A 28 7.14 0.67 -0.35
CA LEU A 28 7.45 1.17 -1.68
C LEU A 28 8.52 2.29 -1.67
N LEU A 29 8.69 2.99 -0.56
CA LEU A 29 9.62 4.11 -0.45
C LEU A 29 11.07 3.67 -0.64
N TRP A 30 11.46 2.52 -0.09
CA TRP A 30 12.81 2.00 -0.24
C TRP A 30 13.24 1.82 -1.72
N PRO A 31 12.52 1.07 -2.57
CA PRO A 31 12.91 0.95 -3.98
C PRO A 31 12.78 2.27 -4.75
N LEU A 32 11.79 3.11 -4.43
CA LEU A 32 11.61 4.41 -5.08
C LEU A 32 12.78 5.37 -4.79
N VAL A 33 13.24 5.43 -3.54
CA VAL A 33 14.37 6.31 -3.17
C VAL A 33 15.70 5.66 -3.51
N GLY A 34 15.87 4.36 -3.27
CA GLY A 34 17.12 3.64 -3.51
C GLY A 34 17.48 3.53 -5.00
N ILE A 35 16.49 3.37 -5.87
CA ILE A 35 16.69 3.17 -7.31
C ILE A 35 16.13 4.36 -8.11
N GLY A 36 14.88 4.75 -7.83
CA GLY A 36 14.19 5.78 -8.60
C GLY A 36 14.82 7.17 -8.49
N LEU A 37 15.24 7.58 -7.29
CA LEU A 37 15.80 8.91 -7.07
C LEU A 37 17.14 9.12 -7.82
N PRO A 38 18.13 8.20 -7.76
CA PRO A 38 19.32 8.29 -8.59
C PRO A 38 19.03 8.39 -10.10
N ILE A 39 18.09 7.60 -10.62
CA ILE A 39 17.71 7.65 -12.04
C ILE A 39 17.21 9.05 -12.43
N VAL A 40 16.40 9.67 -11.58
CA VAL A 40 15.88 11.02 -11.84
C VAL A 40 16.97 12.07 -11.72
N LEU A 41 17.84 11.97 -10.71
CA LEU A 41 18.89 12.96 -10.47
C LEU A 41 19.96 12.94 -11.56
N PHE A 42 20.43 11.76 -11.95
CA PHE A 42 21.58 11.59 -12.86
C PHE A 42 21.20 11.19 -14.29
N GLY A 43 20.03 10.56 -14.49
CA GLY A 43 19.61 10.03 -15.79
C GLY A 43 18.73 10.97 -16.63
N LEU A 44 18.11 11.97 -16.00
CA LEU A 44 17.25 12.94 -16.71
C LEU A 44 17.97 14.28 -16.88
N ASN A 45 17.85 14.83 -18.09
CA ASN A 45 18.20 16.21 -18.38
C ASN A 45 16.97 17.08 -18.14
N GLY A 46 17.11 18.14 -17.34
CA GLY A 46 16.01 19.01 -16.96
C GLY A 46 16.33 19.79 -15.69
N SER A 47 15.54 20.81 -15.44
CA SER A 47 15.59 21.59 -14.21
C SER A 47 15.28 20.72 -12.98
N HIS A 48 15.70 21.19 -11.80
CA HIS A 48 15.35 20.52 -10.53
C HIS A 48 13.83 20.39 -10.34
N PHE A 49 13.07 21.37 -10.85
CA PHE A 49 11.61 21.34 -10.79
C PHE A 49 11.01 20.21 -11.63
N GLU A 50 11.43 20.07 -12.88
CA GLU A 50 10.94 19.00 -13.77
C GLU A 50 11.30 17.61 -13.21
N LYS A 51 12.50 17.46 -12.67
CA LYS A 51 12.94 16.23 -12.00
C LYS A 51 12.05 15.88 -10.79
N ALA A 52 11.75 16.87 -9.94
CA ALA A 52 10.88 16.67 -8.79
C ALA A 52 9.46 16.29 -9.20
N VAL A 53 8.89 16.99 -10.19
CA VAL A 53 7.55 16.66 -10.73
C VAL A 53 7.53 15.26 -11.30
N PHE A 54 8.52 14.88 -12.10
CA PHE A 54 8.62 13.54 -12.68
C PHE A 54 8.69 12.45 -11.61
N PHE A 55 9.53 12.63 -10.58
CA PHE A 55 9.65 11.70 -9.47
C PHE A 55 8.34 11.53 -8.70
N ILE A 56 7.62 12.63 -8.44
CA ILE A 56 6.32 12.60 -7.75
C ILE A 56 5.28 11.87 -8.60
N VAL A 57 5.21 12.14 -9.90
CA VAL A 57 4.26 11.49 -10.81
C VAL A 57 4.50 9.99 -10.88
N ILE A 58 5.76 9.55 -11.02
CA ILE A 58 6.09 8.12 -10.98
C ILE A 58 5.78 7.51 -9.63
N THR A 59 6.14 8.17 -8.53
CA THR A 59 5.88 7.69 -7.18
C THR A 59 4.39 7.44 -6.96
N ILE A 60 3.54 8.41 -7.30
CA ILE A 60 2.08 8.27 -7.19
C ILE A 60 1.57 7.20 -8.16
N GLY A 61 2.07 7.19 -9.39
CA GLY A 61 1.69 6.25 -10.44
C GLY A 61 2.01 4.78 -10.11
N LEU A 62 3.05 4.53 -9.32
CA LEU A 62 3.39 3.20 -8.81
C LEU A 62 2.70 2.90 -7.47
N PHE A 63 2.54 3.89 -6.61
CA PHE A 63 1.96 3.73 -5.28
C PHE A 63 0.49 3.35 -5.32
N ILE A 64 -0.32 4.02 -6.15
CA ILE A 64 -1.77 3.74 -6.21
C ILE A 64 -2.04 2.29 -6.66
N PRO A 65 -1.48 1.79 -7.77
CA PRO A 65 -1.65 0.39 -8.16
C PRO A 65 -1.12 -0.59 -7.11
N TYR A 66 0.03 -0.30 -6.51
CA TYR A 66 0.59 -1.14 -5.44
C TYR A 66 -0.37 -1.27 -4.25
N LEU A 67 -0.90 -0.15 -3.76
CA LEU A 67 -1.88 -0.15 -2.67
C LEU A 67 -3.15 -0.91 -3.04
N ILE A 68 -3.68 -0.72 -4.26
CA ILE A 68 -4.85 -1.45 -4.73
C ILE A 68 -4.59 -2.95 -4.75
N LEU A 69 -3.43 -3.37 -5.27
CA LEU A 69 -3.05 -4.78 -5.32
C LEU A 69 -2.91 -5.38 -3.91
N CYS A 70 -2.33 -4.66 -2.94
CA CYS A 70 -2.30 -5.07 -1.54
C CYS A 70 -3.71 -5.41 -1.02
N PHE A 71 -4.69 -4.53 -1.24
CA PHE A 71 -6.07 -4.77 -0.81
C PHE A 71 -6.73 -5.96 -1.55
N VAL A 72 -6.51 -6.09 -2.85
CA VAL A 72 -7.13 -7.15 -3.68
C VAL A 72 -6.55 -8.53 -3.36
N ILE A 73 -5.23 -8.61 -3.21
CA ILE A 73 -4.53 -9.86 -2.91
C ILE A 73 -4.82 -10.27 -1.47
N HIS A 74 -4.80 -9.34 -0.51
CA HIS A 74 -5.16 -9.65 0.87
C HIS A 74 -6.59 -10.19 1.00
N LYS A 75 -7.55 -9.58 0.29
CA LYS A 75 -8.92 -10.11 0.22
C LYS A 75 -8.93 -11.56 -0.29
N SER A 76 -8.07 -11.88 -1.25
CA SER A 76 -7.99 -13.19 -1.89
C SER A 76 -7.21 -14.22 -1.05
N SER A 77 -6.33 -13.77 -0.15
CA SER A 77 -5.60 -14.63 0.79
C SER A 77 -6.47 -15.07 1.97
N LEU A 78 -7.49 -14.30 2.34
CA LEU A 78 -8.52 -14.68 3.35
C LEU A 78 -9.50 -15.75 2.83
N LYS A 79 -9.03 -16.98 2.66
CA LYS A 79 -9.82 -18.10 2.11
C LYS A 79 -10.66 -18.80 3.16
N THR A 80 -10.10 -19.06 4.34
CA THR A 80 -10.80 -19.81 5.39
C THR A 80 -11.58 -18.88 6.32
N LYS A 81 -12.51 -19.45 7.08
CA LYS A 81 -13.21 -18.72 8.14
C LYS A 81 -12.25 -18.34 9.27
N GLU A 82 -11.31 -19.22 9.60
CA GLU A 82 -10.29 -19.00 10.61
C GLU A 82 -9.38 -17.80 10.26
N ASP A 83 -8.92 -17.69 9.01
CA ASP A 83 -8.11 -16.55 8.55
C ASP A 83 -8.85 -15.22 8.72
N LYS A 84 -10.15 -15.22 8.38
CA LYS A 84 -11.01 -14.05 8.52
C LYS A 84 -11.19 -13.69 9.99
N ASP A 85 -11.51 -14.66 10.83
CA ASP A 85 -11.74 -14.44 12.25
C ASP A 85 -10.45 -13.96 12.95
N LYS A 86 -9.30 -14.52 12.60
CA LYS A 86 -7.97 -14.07 13.04
C LYS A 86 -7.65 -12.65 12.57
N PHE A 87 -7.96 -12.32 11.32
CA PHE A 87 -7.75 -10.97 10.81
C PHE A 87 -8.68 -9.94 11.46
N TYR A 88 -9.96 -10.26 11.63
CA TYR A 88 -10.94 -9.34 12.21
C TYR A 88 -10.82 -9.20 13.73
N SER A 89 -10.09 -10.08 14.42
CA SER A 89 -9.75 -9.91 15.83
C SER A 89 -8.63 -8.88 16.06
N LEU A 90 -7.88 -8.52 15.02
CA LEU A 90 -6.82 -7.51 15.09
C LEU A 90 -7.37 -6.10 15.26
N SER A 91 -6.56 -5.24 15.90
CA SER A 91 -6.84 -3.81 15.98
C SER A 91 -6.98 -3.19 14.57
N PRO A 92 -7.77 -2.12 14.39
CA PRO A 92 -7.87 -1.43 13.10
C PRO A 92 -6.51 -1.05 12.49
N VAL A 93 -5.56 -0.64 13.33
CA VAL A 93 -4.20 -0.28 12.90
C VAL A 93 -3.46 -1.51 12.40
N ASP A 94 -3.47 -2.61 13.14
CA ASP A 94 -2.74 -3.82 12.74
C ASP A 94 -3.35 -4.49 11.52
N ARG A 95 -4.68 -4.43 11.35
CA ARG A 95 -5.34 -4.80 10.10
C ARG A 95 -4.80 -4.00 8.92
N GLY A 96 -4.66 -2.69 9.08
CA GLY A 96 -4.09 -1.84 8.04
C GLY A 96 -2.64 -2.20 7.74
N LYS A 97 -1.81 -2.46 8.76
CA LYS A 97 -0.42 -2.92 8.55
C LYS A 97 -0.36 -4.22 7.76
N VAL A 98 -1.14 -5.22 8.16
CA VAL A 98 -1.25 -6.52 7.49
C VAL A 98 -1.61 -6.35 6.02
N ILE A 99 -2.63 -5.53 5.72
CA ILE A 99 -3.01 -5.23 4.32
C ILE A 99 -1.86 -4.55 3.57
N GLY A 100 -1.27 -3.50 4.14
CA GLY A 100 -0.21 -2.73 3.48
C GLY A 100 1.09 -3.51 3.25
N ASP A 101 1.24 -4.66 3.92
CA ASP A 101 2.41 -5.53 3.85
C ASP A 101 2.23 -6.76 2.95
N GLU A 102 1.01 -7.00 2.45
CA GLU A 102 0.65 -8.20 1.67
C GLU A 102 1.62 -8.48 0.51
N LEU A 103 2.07 -7.44 -0.18
CA LEU A 103 2.95 -7.55 -1.35
C LEU A 103 4.43 -7.34 -1.06
N SER A 104 4.78 -6.92 0.15
CA SER A 104 6.17 -6.67 0.50
C SER A 104 6.94 -7.98 0.65
N GLY A 105 6.26 -9.04 1.14
CA GLY A 105 6.87 -10.33 1.42
C GLY A 105 7.76 -10.36 2.67
N TRP A 106 7.72 -9.32 3.52
CA TRP A 106 8.55 -9.20 4.74
C TRP A 106 7.91 -9.90 5.96
N TRP A 107 7.33 -11.09 5.75
CA TRP A 107 6.66 -11.89 6.77
C TRP A 107 7.62 -12.85 7.49
#